data_AF-F3ZL53-F1
#
_entry.id   AF-F3ZL53-F1
#
_cell.length_a   1.000
_cell.length_b   1.000
_cell.length_c   1.000
_cell.angle_alpha   90.00
_cell.angle_beta   90.00
_cell.angle_gamma   90.00
#
_symmetry.space_group_name_H-M   'P 1'
#
loop_
_entity.id
_entity.type
_entity.pdbx_description
1 polymer ?
#
loop_
_entity_poly.entity_id
_entity_poly.type
_entity_poly.pdbx_seq_one_letter_code
_entity_poly.pdbx_strand_id
1 'polypeptide(L)'
;MHNRLITVNASAAAIFRSIDGEDPPTLLVDEADTMFSSTKAAEKNEEVRGLINAGHQRGRPTLRVSGPEHQVQEFPTFAMAALAGIGDLPDTIMDRAVVIRMRRRAAGEKVASFRTGRDTPALNAIRDRLRAWLQPLYELAMEMEPPMPVEDRAADTWEPLIIVADLAGGDWPALARTACRTMTDYEAGQDEEGGLRTRLLTGIRRAFAAVGDPAVLSTKHLLESLNADREAPWAEYGANGLTPRGLQLLLKPYGIGSANRRFPDGTQAKGFARNQFLDTWARYCPEPKATDAPASSADGPAPGTAA
;
A
#
# COMPACT_ATOMS: atom_id res chain seq x y z
N MET A 1 25.14 -16.97 -0.78
CA MET A 1 23.78 -17.47 -1.16
C MET A 1 23.03 -17.33 0.12
N HIS A 2 22.10 -16.39 0.18
CA HIS A 2 21.46 -16.01 1.41
C HIS A 2 20.89 -17.23 2.13
N ASN A 3 21.34 -17.47 3.35
CA ASN A 3 20.75 -18.49 4.21
C ASN A 3 19.30 -18.14 4.51
N ARG A 4 18.41 -19.14 4.60
CA ARG A 4 17.03 -18.88 5.03
C ARG A 4 16.96 -18.84 6.55
N LEU A 5 16.25 -17.87 7.09
CA LEU A 5 15.84 -17.83 8.50
C LEU A 5 14.33 -18.04 8.55
N ILE A 6 13.90 -19.26 8.91
CA ILE A 6 12.48 -19.59 9.08
C ILE A 6 12.10 -19.29 10.52
N THR A 7 11.04 -18.52 10.73
CA THR A 7 10.51 -18.21 12.05
C THR A 7 8.99 -18.10 12.07
N VAL A 8 8.40 -18.40 13.22
CA VAL A 8 6.95 -18.24 13.49
C VAL A 8 6.72 -17.12 14.52
N ASN A 9 7.67 -16.89 15.44
CA ASN A 9 7.56 -15.91 16.51
C ASN A 9 8.94 -15.54 17.10
N ALA A 10 9.87 -15.09 16.26
CA ALA A 10 11.19 -14.65 16.73
C ALA A 10 11.08 -13.26 17.37
N SER A 11 11.79 -13.04 18.48
CA SER A 11 11.92 -11.71 19.06
C SER A 11 12.69 -10.78 18.11
N ALA A 12 12.39 -9.47 18.14
CA ALA A 12 13.15 -8.48 17.36
C ALA A 12 14.66 -8.60 17.62
N ALA A 13 15.04 -8.81 18.89
CA ALA A 13 16.41 -9.04 19.32
C ALA A 13 17.10 -10.26 18.66
N ALA A 14 16.36 -11.34 18.39
CA ALA A 14 16.89 -12.51 17.69
C ALA A 14 17.04 -12.22 16.19
N ILE A 15 16.08 -11.51 15.58
CA ILE A 15 16.14 -11.16 14.16
C ILE A 15 17.30 -10.19 13.89
N PHE A 16 17.46 -9.12 14.70
CA PHE A 16 18.58 -8.16 14.56
C PHE A 16 19.95 -8.83 14.58
N ARG A 17 20.13 -9.87 15.39
CA ARG A 17 21.41 -10.60 15.50
C ARG A 17 21.62 -11.65 14.43
N SER A 18 20.57 -11.95 13.66
CA SER A 18 20.62 -12.94 12.57
C SER A 18 20.83 -12.29 11.20
N ILE A 19 20.70 -10.97 11.09
CA ILE A 19 20.93 -10.22 9.85
C ILE A 19 22.39 -9.73 9.85
N ASP A 20 23.18 -10.26 8.94
CA ASP A 20 24.50 -9.72 8.63
C ASP A 20 24.41 -8.69 7.48
N GLY A 21 25.43 -7.82 7.36
CA GLY A 21 25.42 -6.74 6.38
C GLY A 21 25.82 -7.17 4.96
N GLU A 22 26.59 -8.26 4.82
CA GLU A 22 27.20 -8.68 3.55
C GLU A 22 26.34 -9.71 2.79
N ASP A 23 25.87 -10.77 3.46
CA ASP A 23 25.05 -11.88 2.91
C ASP A 23 23.76 -12.07 3.75
N PRO A 24 22.90 -11.03 3.90
CA PRO A 24 21.75 -11.07 4.80
C PRO A 24 20.83 -12.27 4.53
N PRO A 25 20.23 -12.90 5.55
CA PRO A 25 19.38 -14.05 5.33
C PRO A 25 18.08 -13.66 4.62
N THR A 26 17.42 -14.64 3.98
CA THR A 26 16.02 -14.51 3.59
C THR A 26 15.13 -14.85 4.78
N LEU A 27 14.37 -13.87 5.28
CA LEU A 27 13.41 -14.04 6.36
C LEU A 27 12.14 -14.68 5.83
N LEU A 28 11.77 -15.84 6.37
CA LEU A 28 10.52 -16.53 6.07
C LEU A 28 9.69 -16.56 7.33
N VAL A 29 8.63 -15.74 7.36
CA VAL A 29 7.76 -15.58 8.51
C VAL A 29 6.38 -16.15 8.19
N ASP A 30 6.03 -17.23 8.88
CA ASP A 30 4.69 -17.83 8.78
C ASP A 30 3.79 -17.32 9.91
N GLU A 31 2.47 -17.39 9.70
CA GLU A 31 1.44 -16.89 10.64
C GLU A 31 1.66 -15.42 11.06
N ALA A 32 2.14 -14.58 10.14
CA ALA A 32 2.47 -13.18 10.41
C ALA A 32 1.27 -12.36 10.89
N ASP A 33 0.04 -12.75 10.55
CA ASP A 33 -1.19 -12.13 11.06
C ASP A 33 -1.29 -12.23 12.58
N THR A 34 -0.78 -13.29 13.20
CA THR A 34 -0.80 -13.44 14.66
C THR A 34 -0.02 -12.35 15.38
N MET A 35 1.02 -11.80 14.74
CA MET A 35 1.83 -10.71 15.27
C MET A 35 1.11 -9.34 15.21
N PHE A 36 0.18 -9.17 14.28
CA PHE A 36 -0.46 -7.87 14.00
C PHE A 36 -1.99 -7.87 14.17
N SER A 37 -2.58 -9.00 14.55
CA SER A 37 -4.03 -9.26 14.63
C SER A 37 -4.85 -8.36 15.56
N SER A 38 -4.24 -7.66 16.51
CA SER A 38 -4.95 -6.76 17.43
C SER A 38 -4.08 -5.55 17.75
N THR A 39 -4.71 -4.43 18.14
CA THR A 39 -3.99 -3.21 18.55
C THR A 39 -2.92 -3.49 19.61
N LYS A 40 -3.24 -4.34 20.59
CA LYS A 40 -2.31 -4.73 21.66
C LYS A 40 -1.16 -5.60 21.15
N ALA A 41 -1.41 -6.50 20.19
CA ALA A 41 -0.37 -7.30 19.56
C ALA A 41 0.53 -6.43 18.66
N ALA A 42 -0.06 -5.52 17.90
CA ALA A 42 0.66 -4.57 17.05
C ALA A 42 1.57 -3.65 17.89
N GLU A 43 1.09 -3.09 19.00
CA GLU A 43 1.91 -2.30 19.93
C GLU A 43 3.09 -3.11 20.48
N LYS A 44 2.87 -4.39 20.82
CA LYS A 44 3.93 -5.28 21.31
C LYS A 44 4.98 -5.62 20.24
N ASN A 45 4.55 -5.69 18.98
CA ASN A 45 5.39 -6.08 17.84
C ASN A 45 5.85 -4.90 16.99
N GLU A 46 5.75 -3.68 17.53
CA GLU A 46 6.14 -2.45 16.85
C GLU A 46 7.62 -2.46 16.43
N GLU A 47 8.49 -3.06 17.24
CA GLU A 47 9.90 -3.22 16.88
C GLU A 47 10.12 -4.15 15.68
N VAL A 48 9.33 -5.22 15.57
CA VAL A 48 9.41 -6.15 14.43
C VAL A 48 8.87 -5.47 13.18
N ARG A 49 7.77 -4.72 13.29
CA ARG A 49 7.23 -3.90 12.19
C ARG A 49 8.26 -2.86 11.72
N GLY A 50 8.88 -2.15 12.66
CA GLY A 50 9.93 -1.18 12.40
C GLY A 50 11.12 -1.81 11.68
N LEU A 51 11.54 -3.00 12.10
CA LEU A 51 12.62 -3.77 11.46
C LEU A 51 12.26 -4.17 10.03
N ILE A 52 11.08 -4.74 9.79
CA ILE A 52 10.63 -5.12 8.44
C ILE A 52 10.59 -3.89 7.53
N ASN A 53 10.05 -2.77 8.02
CA ASN A 53 9.97 -1.52 7.25
C ASN A 53 11.35 -0.92 6.96
N ALA A 54 12.28 -0.96 7.93
CA ALA A 54 13.65 -0.48 7.75
C ALA A 54 14.42 -1.36 6.76
N GLY A 55 14.17 -2.68 6.80
CA GLY A 55 14.82 -3.67 5.96
C GLY A 55 14.40 -3.65 4.49
N HIS A 56 13.45 -2.79 4.10
CA HIS A 56 13.06 -2.58 2.71
C HIS A 56 14.21 -2.03 1.84
N GLN A 57 15.15 -1.27 2.41
CA GLN A 57 16.30 -0.72 1.69
C GLN A 57 17.60 -0.92 2.48
N ARG A 58 18.72 -1.08 1.76
CA ARG A 58 20.06 -1.15 2.36
C ARG A 58 20.45 0.18 3.01
N GLY A 59 21.40 0.14 3.94
CA GLY A 59 21.98 1.35 4.56
C GLY A 59 21.14 2.00 5.65
N ARG A 60 20.14 1.30 6.21
CA ARG A 60 19.27 1.80 7.29
C ARG A 60 19.42 0.98 8.58
N PRO A 61 20.59 1.01 9.25
CA PRO A 61 20.81 0.21 10.44
C PRO A 61 19.92 0.67 11.61
N THR A 62 19.56 -0.27 12.49
CA THR A 62 18.96 0.04 13.78
C THR A 62 20.07 0.21 14.82
N LEU A 63 19.99 1.28 15.61
CA LEU A 63 20.92 1.53 16.71
C LEU A 63 20.33 0.97 18.01
N ARG A 64 21.11 0.14 18.73
CA ARG A 64 20.75 -0.37 20.05
C ARG A 64 21.91 -0.19 21.01
N VAL A 65 21.61 0.19 22.25
CA VAL A 65 22.58 0.11 23.33
C VAL A 65 22.69 -1.34 23.77
N SER A 66 23.91 -1.89 23.81
CA SER A 66 24.13 -3.29 24.20
C SER A 66 25.40 -3.49 25.00
N GLY A 67 25.47 -4.64 25.69
CA GLY A 67 26.60 -5.03 26.52
C GLY A 67 26.68 -4.31 27.88
N PRO A 68 27.57 -4.76 28.77
CA PRO A 68 27.77 -4.19 30.11
C PRO A 68 28.33 -2.75 30.08
N GLU A 69 28.93 -2.35 28.96
CA GLU A 69 29.52 -1.01 28.79
C GLU A 69 28.55 0.02 28.18
N HIS A 70 27.30 -0.36 27.92
CA HIS A 70 26.26 0.52 27.37
C HIS A 70 26.69 1.26 26.08
N GLN A 71 27.44 0.59 25.21
CA GLN A 71 27.85 1.15 23.93
C GLN A 71 26.72 1.08 22.90
N VAL A 72 26.65 2.09 22.03
CA VAL A 72 25.75 2.08 20.86
C VAL A 72 26.32 1.13 19.81
N GLN A 73 25.53 0.14 19.43
CA GLN A 73 25.86 -0.80 18.36
C GLN A 73 24.86 -0.66 17.21
N GLU A 74 25.39 -0.71 15.99
CA GLU A 74 24.59 -0.74 14.77
C GLU A 74 24.24 -2.18 14.39
N PHE A 75 22.98 -2.42 14.06
CA PHE A 75 22.48 -3.68 13.55
C PHE A 75 21.93 -3.47 12.13
N PRO A 76 22.48 -4.15 11.11
CA PRO A 76 21.90 -4.17 9.78
C PRO A 76 20.45 -4.67 9.82
N THR A 77 19.61 -4.09 8.97
CA THR A 77 18.17 -4.38 8.93
C THR A 77 17.72 -4.97 7.59
N PHE A 78 18.49 -4.73 6.53
CA PHE A 78 18.13 -5.17 5.19
C PHE A 78 18.15 -6.68 5.08
N ALA A 79 16.99 -7.23 4.74
CA ALA A 79 16.81 -8.64 4.45
C ALA A 79 15.60 -8.83 3.54
N MET A 80 15.74 -9.70 2.55
CA MET A 80 14.63 -10.21 1.76
C MET A 80 13.66 -10.91 2.70
N ALA A 81 12.38 -10.60 2.62
CA ALA A 81 11.37 -11.16 3.50
C ALA A 81 10.18 -11.71 2.71
N ALA A 82 9.71 -12.89 3.11
CA ALA A 82 8.41 -13.41 2.72
C ALA A 82 7.56 -13.57 4.00
N LEU A 83 6.42 -12.90 4.02
CA LEU A 83 5.49 -12.88 5.15
C LEU A 83 4.21 -13.59 4.70
N ALA A 84 3.85 -14.69 5.36
CA ALA A 84 2.60 -15.40 5.13
C ALA A 84 1.65 -15.17 6.30
N GLY A 85 0.40 -14.83 6.02
CA GLY A 85 -0.62 -14.61 7.03
C GLY A 85 -2.02 -14.53 6.45
N ILE A 86 -3.02 -14.52 7.33
CA ILE A 86 -4.43 -14.37 6.98
C ILE A 86 -4.85 -12.90 7.09
N GLY A 87 -5.49 -12.39 6.04
CA GLY A 87 -5.96 -11.00 5.99
C GLY A 87 -4.85 -10.02 5.63
N ASP A 88 -5.05 -8.76 6.00
CA ASP A 88 -4.10 -7.69 5.72
C ASP A 88 -3.06 -7.57 6.82
N LEU A 89 -1.83 -7.28 6.42
CA LEU A 89 -0.77 -6.85 7.31
C LEU A 89 -0.83 -5.32 7.45
N PRO A 90 -0.14 -4.70 8.42
CA PRO A 90 -0.13 -3.23 8.53
C PRO A 90 0.25 -2.54 7.22
N ASP A 91 -0.46 -1.48 6.82
CA ASP A 91 -0.27 -0.76 5.54
C ASP A 91 1.19 -0.42 5.26
N THR A 92 1.94 -0.02 6.30
CA THR A 92 3.36 0.30 6.15
C THR A 92 4.20 -0.86 5.60
N ILE A 93 3.82 -2.10 5.87
CA ILE A 93 4.45 -3.31 5.32
C ILE A 93 3.90 -3.57 3.92
N MET A 94 2.58 -3.51 3.75
CA MET A 94 1.92 -3.80 2.46
C MET A 94 2.35 -2.85 1.34
N ASP A 95 2.52 -1.55 1.63
CA ASP A 95 3.03 -0.53 0.71
C ASP A 95 4.43 -0.84 0.16
N ARG A 96 5.17 -1.73 0.83
CA ARG A 96 6.58 -2.09 0.55
C ARG A 96 6.72 -3.56 0.13
N ALA A 97 5.62 -4.20 -0.25
CA ALA A 97 5.56 -5.62 -0.55
C ALA A 97 4.84 -5.89 -1.87
N VAL A 98 5.26 -6.96 -2.55
CA VAL A 98 4.46 -7.58 -3.61
C VAL A 98 3.44 -8.50 -2.96
N VAL A 99 2.17 -8.10 -2.95
CA VAL A 99 1.10 -8.85 -2.27
C VAL A 99 0.57 -9.98 -3.14
N ILE A 100 0.69 -11.23 -2.67
CA ILE A 100 0.14 -12.41 -3.34
C ILE A 100 -1.08 -12.91 -2.56
N ARG A 101 -2.28 -12.59 -3.07
CA ARG A 101 -3.55 -13.04 -2.48
C ARG A 101 -3.84 -14.50 -2.84
N MET A 102 -3.81 -15.38 -1.85
CA MET A 102 -4.23 -16.78 -2.02
C MET A 102 -5.73 -16.94 -1.77
N ARG A 103 -6.39 -17.79 -2.56
CA ARG A 103 -7.81 -18.14 -2.39
C ARG A 103 -7.96 -19.58 -1.96
N ARG A 104 -9.02 -19.87 -1.21
CA ARG A 104 -9.38 -21.26 -0.91
C ARG A 104 -9.74 -21.97 -2.22
N ARG A 105 -9.27 -23.21 -2.35
CA ARG A 105 -9.64 -24.08 -3.46
C ARG A 105 -11.16 -24.16 -3.62
N ALA A 106 -11.65 -24.02 -4.84
CA ALA A 106 -13.06 -24.24 -5.14
C ALA A 106 -13.41 -25.74 -5.12
N ALA A 107 -14.70 -26.06 -5.02
CA ALA A 107 -15.16 -27.44 -5.14
C ALA A 107 -14.79 -28.00 -6.53
N GLY A 108 -14.00 -29.07 -6.56
CA GLY A 108 -13.54 -29.71 -7.80
C GLY A 108 -12.14 -29.30 -8.27
N GLU A 109 -11.57 -28.22 -7.74
CA GLU A 109 -10.17 -27.86 -8.02
C GLU A 109 -9.21 -28.85 -7.37
N LYS A 110 -8.31 -29.42 -8.18
CA LYS A 110 -7.25 -30.31 -7.72
C LYS A 110 -5.92 -29.58 -7.78
N VAL A 111 -5.28 -29.42 -6.63
CA VAL A 111 -3.92 -28.89 -6.50
C VAL A 111 -3.01 -30.02 -6.04
N ALA A 112 -1.83 -30.13 -6.63
CA ALA A 112 -0.84 -31.10 -6.21
C ALA A 112 -0.40 -30.82 -4.77
N SER A 113 -0.42 -31.83 -3.91
CA SER A 113 0.09 -31.69 -2.54
C SER A 113 1.61 -31.52 -2.58
N PHE A 114 2.09 -30.42 -2.00
CA PHE A 114 3.51 -30.20 -1.76
C PHE A 114 4.02 -31.17 -0.68
N ARG A 115 5.16 -31.79 -0.94
CA ARG A 115 5.85 -32.71 -0.03
C ARG A 115 7.32 -32.31 0.05
N THR A 116 7.74 -31.83 1.21
CA THR A 116 9.09 -31.30 1.43
C THR A 116 10.19 -32.23 0.91
N GLY A 117 10.14 -33.53 1.22
CA GLY A 117 11.15 -34.48 0.77
C GLY A 117 11.20 -34.69 -0.75
N ARG A 118 10.04 -34.70 -1.42
CA ARG A 118 9.93 -34.96 -2.87
C ARG A 118 10.21 -33.70 -3.70
N ASP A 119 9.65 -32.57 -3.29
CA ASP A 119 9.55 -31.38 -4.13
C ASP A 119 10.70 -30.37 -3.89
N THR A 120 11.25 -30.31 -2.67
CA THR A 120 12.35 -29.38 -2.34
C THR A 120 13.62 -29.58 -3.18
N PRO A 121 14.07 -30.81 -3.49
CA PRO A 121 15.28 -31.00 -4.30
C PRO A 121 15.19 -30.34 -5.68
N ALA A 122 14.05 -30.46 -6.35
CA ALA A 122 13.83 -29.83 -7.66
C ALA A 122 13.80 -28.30 -7.57
N LEU A 123 13.16 -27.75 -6.53
CA LEU A 123 13.15 -26.31 -6.28
C LEU A 123 14.54 -25.74 -5.98
N ASN A 124 15.36 -26.47 -5.21
CA ASN A 124 16.75 -26.09 -4.95
C ASN A 124 17.56 -26.08 -6.24
N ALA A 125 17.37 -27.07 -7.13
CA ALA A 125 18.05 -27.10 -8.42
C ALA A 125 17.67 -25.91 -9.32
N ILE A 126 16.40 -25.48 -9.31
CA ILE A 126 15.96 -24.26 -10.02
C ILE A 126 16.64 -23.03 -9.43
N ARG A 127 16.65 -22.89 -8.10
CA ARG A 127 17.33 -21.79 -7.41
C ARG A 127 18.81 -21.72 -7.79
N ASP A 128 19.51 -22.85 -7.79
CA ASP A 128 20.95 -22.89 -8.07
C ASP A 128 21.24 -22.50 -9.53
N ARG A 129 20.37 -22.90 -10.48
CA ARG A 129 20.43 -22.47 -11.88
C ARG A 129 20.18 -20.96 -12.04
N LEU A 130 19.16 -20.42 -11.36
CA LEU A 130 18.87 -18.98 -11.39
C LEU A 130 20.04 -18.18 -10.81
N ARG A 131 20.64 -18.64 -9.72
CA ARG A 131 21.83 -18.02 -9.13
C ARG A 131 23.01 -18.04 -10.10
N ALA A 132 23.31 -19.20 -10.70
CA ALA A 132 24.41 -19.32 -11.65
C ALA A 132 24.23 -18.41 -12.88
N TRP A 133 22.98 -18.21 -13.33
CA TRP A 133 22.65 -17.32 -14.43
C TRP A 133 22.76 -15.82 -14.06
N LEU A 134 22.25 -15.41 -12.89
CA LEU A 134 22.21 -14.01 -12.47
C LEU A 134 23.55 -13.50 -11.91
N GLN A 135 24.38 -14.37 -11.33
CA GLN A 135 25.67 -13.98 -10.73
C GLN A 135 26.58 -13.17 -11.69
N PRO A 136 26.82 -13.59 -12.95
CA PRO A 136 27.64 -12.79 -13.88
C PRO A 136 26.94 -11.51 -14.38
N LEU A 137 25.63 -11.37 -14.19
CA LEU A 137 24.84 -10.22 -14.62
C LEU A 137 24.63 -9.19 -13.49
N TYR A 138 25.20 -9.41 -12.31
CA TYR A 138 24.95 -8.60 -11.13
C TYR A 138 25.27 -7.12 -11.33
N GLU A 139 26.46 -6.78 -11.83
CA GLU A 139 26.85 -5.39 -12.07
C GLU A 139 25.93 -4.70 -13.09
N LEU A 140 25.63 -5.39 -14.20
CA LEU A 140 24.69 -4.89 -15.20
C LEU A 140 23.30 -4.64 -14.58
N ALA A 141 22.80 -5.58 -13.77
CA ALA A 141 21.50 -5.47 -13.13
C ALA A 141 21.42 -4.27 -12.16
N MET A 142 22.53 -3.91 -11.50
CA MET A 142 22.58 -2.77 -10.58
C MET A 142 22.62 -1.40 -11.30
N GLU A 143 23.00 -1.38 -12.58
CA GLU A 143 23.01 -0.16 -13.39
C GLU A 143 21.72 0.05 -14.20
N MET A 144 20.80 -0.92 -14.20
CA MET A 144 19.56 -0.85 -14.96
C MET A 144 18.51 0.03 -14.27
N GLU A 145 17.94 0.96 -15.04
CA GLU A 145 16.79 1.79 -14.63
C GLU A 145 15.63 1.58 -15.63
N PRO A 146 14.87 0.47 -15.52
CA PRO A 146 13.82 0.16 -16.47
C PRO A 146 12.62 1.12 -16.31
N PRO A 147 11.87 1.39 -17.40
CA PRO A 147 10.63 2.14 -17.28
C PRO A 147 9.60 1.36 -16.46
N MET A 148 9.15 2.00 -15.37
CA MET A 148 8.22 1.43 -14.41
C MET A 148 6.78 1.76 -14.77
N PRO A 149 5.83 0.82 -14.61
CA PRO A 149 4.43 1.06 -14.92
C PRO A 149 3.62 1.59 -13.71
N VAL A 150 4.29 1.84 -12.58
CA VAL A 150 3.76 2.34 -11.30
C VAL A 150 4.77 3.33 -10.73
N GLU A 151 4.39 4.07 -9.69
CA GLU A 151 5.21 5.12 -9.05
C GLU A 151 5.47 4.84 -7.56
N ASP A 152 6.30 5.68 -6.92
CA ASP A 152 6.63 5.65 -5.49
C ASP A 152 7.10 4.27 -4.98
N ARG A 153 6.65 3.86 -3.79
CA ARG A 153 7.08 2.61 -3.12
C ARG A 153 6.74 1.36 -3.94
N ALA A 154 5.70 1.42 -4.77
CA ALA A 154 5.35 0.32 -5.65
C ALA A 154 6.44 0.15 -6.72
N ALA A 155 6.97 1.25 -7.28
CA ALA A 155 8.10 1.20 -8.21
C ALA A 155 9.34 0.61 -7.52
N ASP A 156 9.73 1.14 -6.36
CA ASP A 156 10.87 0.65 -5.58
C ASP A 156 10.79 -0.86 -5.30
N THR A 157 9.58 -1.37 -5.04
CA THR A 157 9.35 -2.78 -4.71
C THR A 157 9.40 -3.69 -5.94
N TRP A 158 8.88 -3.23 -7.08
CA TRP A 158 8.78 -4.03 -8.30
C TRP A 158 10.01 -3.95 -9.20
N GLU A 159 10.80 -2.89 -9.11
CA GLU A 159 11.95 -2.63 -9.98
C GLU A 159 12.91 -3.83 -10.05
N PRO A 160 13.36 -4.45 -8.94
CA PRO A 160 14.25 -5.60 -9.02
C PRO A 160 13.65 -6.79 -9.79
N LEU A 161 12.33 -6.99 -9.71
CA LEU A 161 11.64 -8.06 -10.43
C LEU A 161 11.51 -7.75 -11.93
N ILE A 162 11.31 -6.49 -12.27
CA ILE A 162 11.28 -6.02 -13.66
C ILE A 162 12.67 -6.12 -14.29
N ILE A 163 13.74 -5.76 -13.57
CA ILE A 163 15.13 -5.94 -14.02
C ILE A 163 15.40 -7.42 -14.34
N VAL A 164 15.03 -8.34 -13.45
CA VAL A 164 15.20 -9.79 -13.69
C VAL A 164 14.40 -10.26 -14.91
N ALA A 165 13.18 -9.73 -15.11
CA ALA A 165 12.36 -10.04 -16.27
C ALA A 165 12.94 -9.49 -17.58
N ASP A 166 13.51 -8.29 -17.55
CA ASP A 166 14.19 -7.67 -18.69
C ASP A 166 15.45 -8.45 -19.08
N LEU A 167 16.22 -8.91 -18.10
CA LEU A 167 17.37 -9.81 -18.33
C LEU A 167 16.95 -11.18 -18.87
N ALA A 168 15.79 -11.70 -18.46
CA ALA A 168 15.27 -12.98 -18.95
C ALA A 168 14.83 -12.90 -20.42
N GLY A 169 14.35 -11.73 -20.86
CA GLY A 169 13.89 -11.50 -22.24
C GLY A 169 12.66 -12.33 -22.63
N GLY A 170 12.41 -12.42 -23.94
CA GLY A 170 11.21 -13.07 -24.47
C GLY A 170 9.94 -12.36 -24.00
N ASP A 171 8.97 -13.10 -23.48
CA ASP A 171 7.70 -12.55 -23.00
C ASP A 171 7.77 -12.01 -21.55
N TRP A 172 8.84 -12.32 -20.81
CA TRP A 172 8.98 -11.94 -19.40
C TRP A 172 8.88 -10.43 -19.13
N PRO A 173 9.54 -9.54 -19.90
CA PRO A 173 9.43 -8.09 -19.71
C PRO A 173 7.99 -7.57 -19.70
N ALA A 174 7.17 -8.09 -20.62
CA ALA A 174 5.78 -7.68 -20.78
C ALA A 174 4.87 -8.28 -19.70
N LEU A 175 5.10 -9.56 -19.35
CA LEU A 175 4.37 -10.25 -18.30
C LEU A 175 4.61 -9.62 -16.93
N ALA A 176 5.86 -9.30 -16.59
CA ALA A 176 6.21 -8.68 -15.30
C ALA A 176 5.57 -7.30 -15.13
N ARG A 177 5.61 -6.44 -16.17
CA ARG A 177 4.96 -5.12 -16.13
C ARG A 177 3.44 -5.23 -16.04
N THR A 178 2.84 -6.24 -16.68
CA THR A 178 1.40 -6.51 -16.60
C THR A 178 1.00 -7.00 -15.21
N ALA A 179 1.78 -7.91 -14.61
CA ALA A 179 1.57 -8.37 -13.24
C ALA A 179 1.71 -7.22 -12.23
N CYS A 180 2.76 -6.40 -12.38
CA CYS A 180 3.00 -5.21 -11.57
C CYS A 180 1.77 -4.30 -11.53
N ARG A 181 1.28 -3.83 -12.70
CA ARG A 181 0.06 -3.01 -12.76
C ARG A 181 -1.14 -3.69 -12.14
N THR A 182 -1.43 -4.92 -12.58
CA THR A 182 -2.65 -5.63 -12.16
C THR A 182 -2.70 -5.84 -10.65
N MET A 183 -1.56 -6.20 -10.04
CA MET A 183 -1.48 -6.47 -8.61
C MET A 183 -1.50 -5.18 -7.80
N THR A 184 -0.78 -4.14 -8.24
CA THR A 184 -0.80 -2.83 -7.57
C THR A 184 -2.16 -2.15 -7.66
N ASP A 185 -2.81 -2.17 -8.83
CA ASP A 185 -4.16 -1.62 -9.03
C ASP A 185 -5.20 -2.35 -8.17
N TYR A 186 -5.06 -3.68 -8.05
CA TYR A 186 -5.94 -4.48 -7.19
C TYR A 186 -5.82 -4.04 -5.72
N GLU A 187 -4.59 -3.94 -5.18
CA GLU A 187 -4.39 -3.53 -3.79
C GLU A 187 -4.81 -2.08 -3.54
N ALA A 188 -4.56 -1.16 -4.49
CA ALA A 188 -5.09 0.20 -4.41
C ALA A 188 -6.63 0.24 -4.37
N GLY A 189 -7.29 -0.70 -5.06
CA GLY A 189 -8.74 -0.88 -5.01
C GLY A 189 -9.26 -1.57 -3.73
N GLN A 190 -8.40 -2.27 -2.98
CA GLN A 190 -8.75 -2.91 -1.69
C GLN A 190 -8.50 -2.02 -0.48
N ASP A 191 -7.90 -0.84 -0.64
CA ASP A 191 -7.75 0.14 0.44
C ASP A 191 -9.11 0.70 0.84
N GLU A 192 -9.89 -0.09 1.59
CA GLU A 192 -11.23 0.28 2.06
C GLU A 192 -11.16 1.48 2.98
N GLU A 193 -10.09 1.67 3.76
CA GLU A 193 -9.93 2.80 4.67
C GLU A 193 -9.54 4.08 3.94
N GLY A 194 -8.63 4.01 2.97
CA GLY A 194 -8.33 5.11 2.04
C GLY A 194 -9.51 5.44 1.13
N GLY A 195 -10.24 4.43 0.67
CA GLY A 195 -11.51 4.56 -0.05
C GLY A 195 -12.59 5.21 0.81
N LEU A 196 -12.71 4.82 2.08
CA LEU A 196 -13.62 5.43 3.04
C LEU A 196 -13.25 6.90 3.31
N ARG A 197 -11.96 7.21 3.56
CA ARG A 197 -11.50 8.59 3.77
C ARG A 197 -11.66 9.45 2.51
N THR A 198 -11.45 8.89 1.32
CA THR A 198 -11.68 9.58 0.04
C THR A 198 -13.17 9.83 -0.21
N ARG A 199 -14.03 8.84 0.09
CA ARG A 199 -15.50 9.00 0.08
C ARG A 199 -15.93 10.06 1.08
N LEU A 200 -15.30 10.13 2.26
CA LEU A 200 -15.56 11.17 3.25
C LEU A 200 -15.22 12.55 2.69
N LEU A 201 -14.02 12.74 2.14
CA LEU A 201 -13.60 14.01 1.54
C LEU A 201 -14.55 14.45 0.42
N THR A 202 -15.01 13.51 -0.41
CA THR A 202 -16.01 13.75 -1.46
C THR A 202 -17.36 14.16 -0.86
N GLY A 203 -17.81 13.48 0.19
CA GLY A 203 -19.04 13.83 0.92
C GLY A 203 -18.95 15.22 1.56
N ILE A 204 -17.80 15.58 2.14
CA ILE A 204 -17.57 16.92 2.70
C ILE A 204 -17.61 17.97 1.58
N ARG A 205 -16.99 17.71 0.41
CA ARG A 205 -17.06 18.62 -0.75
C ARG A 205 -18.51 18.86 -1.18
N ARG A 206 -19.31 17.80 -1.27
CA ARG A 206 -20.75 17.88 -1.56
C ARG A 206 -21.51 18.68 -0.51
N ALA A 207 -21.22 18.49 0.79
CA ALA A 207 -21.85 19.24 1.87
C ALA A 207 -21.55 20.75 1.80
N PHE A 208 -20.31 21.14 1.46
CA PHE A 208 -19.97 22.55 1.22
C PHE A 208 -20.71 23.11 0.00
N ALA A 209 -20.72 22.37 -1.12
CA ALA A 209 -21.40 22.80 -2.34
C ALA A 209 -22.92 22.96 -2.13
N ALA A 210 -23.55 22.08 -1.36
CA ALA A 210 -24.99 22.10 -1.09
C ALA A 210 -25.49 23.38 -0.40
N VAL A 211 -24.61 24.09 0.32
CA VAL A 211 -24.91 25.38 0.97
C VAL A 211 -24.21 26.57 0.30
N GLY A 212 -23.75 26.41 -0.94
CA GLY A 212 -23.16 27.49 -1.73
C GLY A 212 -21.70 27.80 -1.39
N ASP A 213 -20.92 26.79 -1.00
CA ASP A 213 -19.47 26.88 -0.76
C ASP A 213 -19.04 28.00 0.22
N PRO A 214 -19.62 28.06 1.44
CA PRO A 214 -19.26 29.08 2.42
C PRO A 214 -17.80 28.93 2.86
N ALA A 215 -17.19 30.04 3.30
CA ALA A 215 -15.82 30.03 3.80
C ALA A 215 -15.64 29.11 5.04
N VAL A 216 -16.70 28.93 5.83
CA VAL A 216 -16.73 28.07 7.01
C VAL A 216 -18.04 27.29 7.06
N LEU A 217 -17.96 26.01 7.41
CA LEU A 217 -19.11 25.15 7.66
C LEU A 217 -19.07 24.58 9.08
N SER A 218 -20.21 24.56 9.76
CA SER A 218 -20.29 24.05 11.13
C SER A 218 -20.15 22.53 11.15
N THR A 219 -19.50 21.99 12.19
CA THR A 219 -19.36 20.54 12.37
C THR A 219 -20.72 19.87 12.48
N LYS A 220 -21.70 20.55 13.08
CA LYS A 220 -23.09 20.05 13.18
C LYS A 220 -23.70 19.87 11.79
N HIS A 221 -23.70 20.92 10.97
CA HIS A 221 -24.29 20.85 9.64
C HIS A 221 -23.56 19.84 8.73
N LEU A 222 -22.24 19.77 8.84
CA LEU A 222 -21.45 18.80 8.10
C LEU A 222 -21.82 17.36 8.44
N LEU A 223 -21.97 17.04 9.74
CA LEU A 223 -22.39 15.71 10.18
C LEU A 223 -23.85 15.39 9.81
N GLU A 224 -24.74 16.38 9.87
CA GLU A 224 -26.13 16.22 9.40
C GLU A 224 -26.15 15.87 7.91
N SER A 225 -25.38 16.58 7.08
CA SER A 225 -25.29 16.30 5.64
C SER A 225 -24.65 14.93 5.36
N LEU A 226 -23.58 14.56 6.06
CA LEU A 226 -22.92 13.27 5.85
C LEU A 226 -23.81 12.10 6.29
N ASN A 227 -24.44 12.18 7.47
CA ASN A 227 -25.32 11.12 7.95
C ASN A 227 -26.66 11.03 7.20
N ALA A 228 -27.05 12.08 6.46
CA ALA A 228 -28.24 12.05 5.60
C ALA A 228 -28.00 11.32 4.26
N ASP A 229 -26.75 11.12 3.85
CA ASP A 229 -26.39 10.40 2.62
C ASP A 229 -26.61 8.89 2.83
N ARG A 230 -27.74 8.37 2.33
CA ARG A 230 -28.11 6.95 2.43
C ARG A 230 -27.26 6.02 1.56
N GLU A 231 -26.55 6.57 0.58
CA GLU A 231 -25.64 5.79 -0.27
C GLU A 231 -24.25 5.68 0.34
N ALA A 232 -23.96 6.44 1.40
CA ALA A 232 -22.69 6.44 2.10
C ALA A 232 -22.80 5.75 3.47
N PRO A 233 -21.69 5.16 3.99
CA PRO A 233 -21.73 4.37 5.22
C PRO A 233 -21.82 5.22 6.51
N TRP A 234 -22.04 6.53 6.40
CA TRP A 234 -21.90 7.45 7.55
C TRP A 234 -22.98 7.24 8.61
N ALA A 235 -24.22 7.03 8.21
CA ALA A 235 -25.34 6.79 9.13
C ALA A 235 -25.13 5.50 9.97
N GLU A 236 -24.40 4.53 9.43
CA GLU A 236 -24.15 3.22 10.03
C GLU A 236 -22.72 3.09 10.58
N TYR A 237 -21.90 4.16 10.50
CA TYR A 237 -20.49 4.14 10.90
C TYR A 237 -20.25 3.80 12.38
N GLY A 238 -21.29 3.95 13.20
CA GLY A 238 -21.31 3.49 14.58
C GLY A 238 -22.75 3.50 15.10
N ALA A 239 -22.94 3.18 16.39
CA ALA A 239 -24.26 3.09 17.00
C ALA A 239 -25.13 4.37 16.87
N ASN A 240 -24.48 5.52 16.65
CA ASN A 240 -25.14 6.83 16.47
C ASN A 240 -24.73 7.52 15.15
N GLY A 241 -24.30 6.75 14.14
CA GLY A 241 -23.72 7.27 12.90
C GLY A 241 -22.37 7.95 13.10
N LEU A 242 -21.93 8.70 12.09
CA LEU A 242 -20.66 9.42 12.13
C LEU A 242 -20.74 10.53 13.18
N THR A 243 -19.87 10.45 14.17
CA THR A 243 -19.80 11.41 15.30
C THR A 243 -18.72 12.46 15.09
N PRO A 244 -18.72 13.59 15.84
CA PRO A 244 -17.63 14.57 15.77
C PRO A 244 -16.26 13.96 16.05
N ARG A 245 -16.18 12.99 16.96
CA ARG A 245 -14.93 12.28 17.28
C ARG A 245 -14.50 11.38 16.13
N GLY A 246 -15.43 10.62 15.54
CA GLY A 246 -15.17 9.79 14.37
C GLY A 246 -14.68 10.60 13.17
N LEU A 247 -15.37 11.71 12.86
CA LEU A 247 -14.98 12.65 11.82
C LEU A 247 -13.57 13.21 12.05
N GLN A 248 -13.24 13.60 13.28
CA GLN A 248 -11.91 14.13 13.60
C GLN A 248 -10.81 13.07 13.50
N LEU A 249 -11.11 11.79 13.77
CA LEU A 249 -10.16 10.68 13.60
C LEU A 249 -9.90 10.41 12.12
N LEU A 250 -10.95 10.39 11.28
CA LEU A 250 -10.84 10.20 9.83
C LEU A 250 -10.12 11.35 9.12
N LEU A 251 -10.24 12.58 9.63
CA LEU A 251 -9.58 13.77 9.06
C LEU A 251 -8.17 14.04 9.60
N LYS A 252 -7.79 13.41 10.72
CA LYS A 252 -6.48 13.61 11.36
C LYS A 252 -5.29 13.36 10.41
N PRO A 253 -5.28 12.32 9.56
CA PRO A 253 -4.17 12.06 8.64
C PRO A 253 -3.93 13.19 7.62
N TYR A 254 -4.97 13.93 7.26
CA TYR A 254 -4.87 15.08 6.35
C TYR A 254 -4.46 16.38 7.06
N GLY A 255 -4.22 16.34 8.38
CA GLY A 255 -3.96 17.54 9.17
C GLY A 255 -5.18 18.45 9.33
N ILE A 256 -6.38 17.96 9.01
CA ILE A 256 -7.61 18.75 9.04
C ILE A 256 -8.28 18.60 10.41
N GLY A 257 -8.58 19.74 11.03
CA GLY A 257 -9.22 19.78 12.34
C GLY A 257 -10.29 20.85 12.47
N SER A 258 -11.30 20.54 13.28
CA SER A 258 -12.33 21.50 13.65
C SER A 258 -11.78 22.52 14.65
N ALA A 259 -12.17 23.79 14.48
CA ALA A 259 -11.83 24.88 15.38
C ALA A 259 -13.10 25.63 15.81
N ASN A 260 -13.02 26.39 16.90
CA ASN A 260 -14.08 27.34 17.24
C ASN A 260 -14.03 28.47 16.20
N ARG A 261 -15.12 28.67 15.48
CA ARG A 261 -15.22 29.66 14.40
C ARG A 261 -16.46 30.51 14.60
N ARG A 262 -16.36 31.78 14.21
CA ARG A 262 -17.47 32.72 14.21
C ARG A 262 -18.19 32.66 12.87
N PHE A 263 -19.50 32.48 12.91
CA PHE A 263 -20.37 32.37 11.73
C PHE A 263 -21.00 33.74 11.40
N PRO A 264 -21.51 33.93 10.16
CA PRO A 264 -22.10 35.21 9.73
C PRO A 264 -23.29 35.66 10.58
N ASP A 265 -24.00 34.73 11.21
CA ASP A 265 -25.11 34.98 12.14
C ASP A 265 -24.63 35.45 13.54
N GLY A 266 -23.33 35.63 13.74
CA GLY A 266 -22.72 36.08 14.99
C GLY A 266 -22.48 34.96 16.00
N THR A 267 -22.92 33.72 15.73
CA THR A 267 -22.71 32.58 16.62
C THR A 267 -21.27 32.07 16.57
N GLN A 268 -20.84 31.41 17.65
CA GLN A 268 -19.57 30.68 17.69
C GLN A 268 -19.84 29.20 17.91
N ALA A 269 -19.30 28.37 17.02
CA ALA A 269 -19.41 26.92 17.12
C ALA A 269 -18.17 26.23 16.55
N LYS A 270 -18.05 24.91 16.76
CA LYS A 270 -17.05 24.10 16.06
C LYS A 270 -17.38 24.03 14.57
N GLY A 271 -16.36 24.24 13.75
CA GLY A 271 -16.49 24.17 12.29
C GLY A 271 -15.16 24.03 11.57
N PHE A 272 -15.26 23.78 10.27
CA PHE A 272 -14.13 23.64 9.37
C PHE A 272 -14.12 24.79 8.38
N ALA A 273 -12.95 25.35 8.11
CA ALA A 273 -12.81 26.32 7.03
C ALA A 273 -12.58 25.59 5.71
N ARG A 274 -13.22 26.07 4.65
CA ARG A 274 -13.16 25.47 3.31
C ARG A 274 -11.72 25.37 2.80
N ASN A 275 -10.89 26.36 3.12
CA ASN A 275 -9.49 26.41 2.72
C ASN A 275 -8.65 25.24 3.28
N GLN A 276 -9.05 24.62 4.40
CA GLN A 276 -8.36 23.46 4.96
C GLN A 276 -8.49 22.23 4.05
N PHE A 277 -9.50 22.18 3.18
CA PHE A 277 -9.77 21.04 2.31
C PHE A 277 -9.32 21.25 0.86
N LEU A 278 -8.95 22.46 0.44
CA LEU A 278 -8.67 22.75 -0.97
C LEU A 278 -7.56 21.87 -1.56
N ASP A 279 -6.43 21.76 -0.85
CA ASP A 279 -5.32 20.90 -1.27
C ASP A 279 -5.72 19.42 -1.29
N THR A 280 -6.41 18.98 -0.23
CA THR A 280 -6.86 17.59 -0.10
C THR A 280 -7.90 17.22 -1.17
N TRP A 281 -8.85 18.09 -1.50
CA TRP A 281 -9.80 17.88 -2.58
C TRP A 281 -9.14 17.86 -3.96
N ALA A 282 -8.15 18.71 -4.19
CA ALA A 282 -7.40 18.71 -5.45
C ALA A 282 -6.64 17.39 -5.67
N ARG A 283 -6.13 16.78 -4.59
CA ARG A 283 -5.36 15.52 -4.63
C ARG A 283 -6.22 14.26 -4.69
N TYR A 284 -7.27 14.19 -3.86
CA TYR A 284 -8.01 12.96 -3.62
C TYR A 284 -9.45 12.99 -4.15
N CYS A 285 -9.94 14.14 -4.60
CA CYS A 285 -11.28 14.28 -5.21
C CYS A 285 -11.21 14.99 -6.57
N PRO A 286 -10.38 14.51 -7.53
CA PRO A 286 -10.29 15.12 -8.84
C PRO A 286 -11.65 15.07 -9.52
N GLU A 287 -12.04 16.17 -10.18
CA GLU A 287 -13.22 16.14 -11.03
C GLU A 287 -13.00 15.12 -12.14
N PRO A 288 -14.03 14.34 -12.53
CA PRO A 288 -13.92 13.48 -13.69
C PRO A 288 -13.44 14.32 -14.86
N LYS A 289 -12.26 14.01 -15.41
CA LYS A 289 -11.85 14.59 -16.69
C LYS A 289 -12.99 14.34 -17.66
N ALA A 290 -13.52 15.42 -18.24
CA ALA A 290 -14.45 15.31 -19.35
C ALA A 290 -13.79 14.35 -20.35
N THR A 291 -14.45 13.22 -20.59
CA THR A 291 -14.01 12.27 -21.60
C THR A 291 -13.96 13.06 -22.90
N ASP A 292 -12.76 13.23 -23.47
CA ASP A 292 -12.60 13.75 -24.81
C ASP A 292 -13.43 12.86 -25.73
N ALA A 293 -14.59 13.38 -26.15
CA ALA A 293 -15.39 12.75 -27.18
C ALA A 293 -14.51 12.66 -28.43
N PRO A 294 -14.42 11.51 -29.10
CA PRO A 294 -13.68 11.44 -30.34
C PRO A 294 -14.30 12.42 -31.33
N ALA A 295 -13.45 13.30 -31.89
CA ALA A 295 -13.82 14.19 -32.96
C ALA A 295 -14.49 13.37 -34.06
N SER A 296 -15.78 13.63 -34.30
CA SER A 296 -16.49 13.12 -35.46
C SER A 296 -15.82 13.68 -36.70
N SER A 297 -15.03 12.84 -37.37
CA SER A 297 -14.63 13.04 -38.75
C SER A 297 -15.88 12.98 -39.61
N ALA A 298 -16.33 14.15 -40.07
CA ALA A 298 -17.30 14.28 -41.13
C ALA A 298 -16.63 13.90 -42.46
N ASP A 299 -16.63 12.61 -42.80
CA ASP A 299 -16.43 12.16 -44.17
C ASP A 299 -17.79 12.25 -44.89
N GLY A 300 -17.97 13.31 -45.67
CA GLY A 300 -19.12 13.46 -46.57
C GLY A 300 -18.89 12.65 -47.86
N PRO A 301 -19.90 11.94 -48.38
CA PRO A 301 -19.76 11.24 -49.66
C PRO A 301 -19.85 12.26 -50.80
N ALA A 302 -18.90 12.21 -51.73
CA ALA A 302 -18.99 12.93 -53.00
C ALA A 302 -20.12 12.33 -53.86
N PRO A 303 -21.04 13.13 -54.40
CA PRO A 303 -21.96 12.63 -55.41
C PRO A 303 -21.27 12.65 -56.77
N GLY A 304 -21.15 11.47 -57.38
CA GLY A 304 -20.88 11.37 -58.81
C GLY A 304 -22.04 11.94 -59.60
N THR A 305 -21.72 12.70 -60.66
CA THR A 305 -22.60 12.87 -61.82
C THR A 305 -21.75 12.80 -63.07
N ALA A 306 -22.15 11.88 -63.95
CA ALA A 306 -21.63 11.72 -65.29
C ALA A 306 -22.36 12.67 -66.25
N ALA A 307 -21.61 13.33 -67.13
CA ALA A 307 -21.92 13.64 -68.53
C ALA A 307 -20.66 14.19 -69.19
#